data_AF-A0A2S3GSX9-F1
#
_entry.id   AF-A0A2S3GSX9-F1
#
_cell.length_a   1.000
_cell.length_b   1.000
_cell.length_c   1.000
_cell.angle_alpha   90.00
_cell.angle_beta   90.00
_cell.angle_gamma   90.00
#
_symmetry.space_group_name_H-M   'P 1'
#
loop_
_entity.id
_entity.type
_entity.pdbx_description
1 polymer ?
#
loop_
_entity_poly.entity_id
_entity_poly.type
_entity_poly.pdbx_seq_one_letter_code
_entity_poly.pdbx_strand_id
1 'polypeptide(L)'
;MVTPVSRSRHRPRAVRVAAAEIPLATRRTTRQPAPAAAEAAVPGHFLCPISLEMMQDPVAAPTGITYDRDSVEGWLERGHATCPVTGRSLRAEDLIPNHATRRMIQEWCVANRALGVERVPTPRVPVSAADAAELLAAVSAAARRGDGQACRQLAARARALGKESERNRRCLVAGGAARALSSAFVQLVDRRAVTALTTTGALEEILAALVVFFPLDEESRRHIASPASLDAIVSILSHGEITARVSAAVVLREVASSSDAQCLEAMSETSGIHDALVKLLEKPVSLQATKAALVTAYYLVQSADRAASRLVDLGMVQLLVELLVDSDNGTTEKALAVLDSLLLTEEGRGRAYAHALAVPVLVKKMQHVSDMATEFAVSALWRLCKNFPGEGPCKAEALQVGAFQKLLLLLQVGCMGVTKERASELLRLLNGSRGGVECIESVDFKGLKRPFV
;
A
#
# COMPACT_ATOMS: atom_id res chain seq x y z
N MET A 1 -58.16 19.33 -60.91
CA MET A 1 -58.93 20.59 -60.73
C MET A 1 -60.36 20.25 -60.35
N VAL A 2 -60.70 20.22 -59.05
CA VAL A 2 -62.05 20.58 -58.54
C VAL A 2 -61.83 21.20 -57.17
N THR A 3 -62.31 22.42 -57.00
CA THR A 3 -62.44 23.21 -55.76
C THR A 3 -63.76 24.01 -55.91
N PRO A 4 -64.23 24.79 -54.92
CA PRO A 4 -64.12 24.72 -53.45
C PRO A 4 -65.52 24.75 -52.78
N VAL A 5 -65.59 24.76 -51.44
CA VAL A 5 -66.62 25.55 -50.70
C VAL A 5 -65.95 26.30 -49.55
N SER A 6 -66.48 27.47 -49.18
CA SER A 6 -65.71 28.56 -48.57
C SER A 6 -66.37 29.25 -47.36
N ARG A 7 -65.51 29.67 -46.40
CA ARG A 7 -65.57 30.92 -45.61
C ARG A 7 -66.87 31.32 -44.86
N SER A 8 -66.73 31.52 -43.55
CA SER A 8 -66.75 32.86 -42.90
C SER A 8 -66.02 32.73 -41.53
N ARG A 9 -65.09 33.60 -41.10
CA ARG A 9 -65.02 35.06 -40.92
C ARG A 9 -66.00 35.62 -39.87
N HIS A 10 -65.49 35.84 -38.65
CA HIS A 10 -65.90 36.96 -37.80
C HIS A 10 -64.68 37.60 -37.12
N ARG A 11 -64.69 38.94 -37.03
CA ARG A 11 -63.67 39.80 -36.42
C ARG A 11 -64.37 41.10 -36.02
N PRO A 12 -64.16 41.64 -34.80
CA PRO A 12 -64.38 43.06 -34.55
C PRO A 12 -63.07 43.81 -34.29
N ARG A 13 -63.06 45.07 -34.74
CA ARG A 13 -62.21 46.19 -34.27
C ARG A 13 -62.87 46.82 -33.02
N ALA A 14 -62.31 47.77 -32.27
CA ALA A 14 -60.94 48.19 -31.91
C ALA A 14 -61.08 49.46 -31.04
N VAL A 15 -60.20 49.71 -30.06
CA VAL A 15 -60.01 51.06 -29.45
C VAL A 15 -58.54 51.25 -29.05
N ARG A 16 -57.96 52.43 -29.31
CA ARG A 16 -56.68 52.97 -28.77
C ARG A 16 -56.96 54.36 -28.19
N VAL A 17 -56.30 54.74 -27.09
CA VAL A 17 -55.74 56.07 -26.68
C VAL A 17 -55.01 55.79 -25.35
N ALA A 18 -53.66 55.78 -25.26
CA ALA A 18 -52.74 56.88 -24.85
C ALA A 18 -52.96 57.39 -23.40
N ALA A 19 -51.97 57.72 -22.56
CA ALA A 19 -50.49 57.71 -22.62
C ALA A 19 -49.94 57.35 -21.19
N ALA A 20 -48.67 57.50 -20.74
CA ALA A 20 -47.43 58.09 -21.25
C ALA A 20 -46.19 57.43 -20.58
N GLU A 21 -45.00 58.03 -20.67
CA GLU A 21 -43.76 57.68 -19.93
C GLU A 21 -43.22 58.88 -19.11
N ILE A 22 -42.16 58.66 -18.30
CA ILE A 22 -41.08 59.56 -17.80
C ILE A 22 -40.80 59.32 -16.29
N PRO A 23 -39.53 59.21 -15.80
CA PRO A 23 -38.29 58.65 -16.39
C PRO A 23 -37.49 57.77 -15.38
N LEU A 24 -36.28 57.27 -15.75
CA LEU A 24 -35.01 57.48 -15.02
C LEU A 24 -33.87 56.59 -15.56
N ALA A 25 -32.63 57.08 -15.46
CA ALA A 25 -31.49 56.57 -16.22
C ALA A 25 -30.62 55.55 -15.46
N THR A 26 -30.16 54.54 -16.22
CA THR A 26 -28.88 53.80 -16.12
C THR A 26 -28.32 53.41 -14.74
N ARG A 27 -28.16 52.10 -14.53
CA ARG A 27 -27.01 51.54 -13.80
C ARG A 27 -26.21 50.61 -14.70
N ARG A 28 -24.90 50.83 -14.79
CA ARG A 28 -23.94 49.92 -15.44
C ARG A 28 -24.00 48.55 -14.76
N THR A 29 -24.38 47.50 -15.48
CA THR A 29 -24.09 46.12 -15.06
C THR A 29 -22.61 45.83 -15.34
N THR A 30 -21.88 45.55 -14.28
CA THR A 30 -20.51 45.03 -14.35
C THR A 30 -20.50 43.70 -15.11
N ARG A 31 -19.55 43.54 -16.02
CA ARG A 31 -19.33 42.31 -16.78
C ARG A 31 -18.91 41.20 -15.82
N GLN A 32 -19.83 40.32 -15.45
CA GLN A 32 -19.51 39.14 -14.64
C GLN A 32 -18.46 38.29 -15.37
N PRO A 33 -17.45 37.73 -14.66
CA PRO A 33 -16.62 36.68 -15.22
C PRO A 33 -17.49 35.45 -15.51
N ALA A 34 -17.13 34.68 -16.54
CA ALA A 34 -17.82 33.43 -16.85
C ALA A 34 -17.81 32.49 -15.63
N PRO A 35 -18.89 31.75 -15.36
CA PRO A 35 -18.90 30.80 -14.26
C PRO A 35 -17.80 29.76 -14.47
N ALA A 36 -17.04 29.47 -13.42
CA ALA A 36 -16.22 28.27 -13.36
C ALA A 36 -17.11 27.04 -13.65
N ALA A 37 -16.54 26.02 -14.28
CA ALA A 37 -17.28 24.82 -14.64
C ALA A 37 -18.02 24.27 -13.41
N ALA A 38 -19.35 24.27 -13.47
CA ALA A 38 -20.17 23.82 -12.37
C ALA A 38 -20.02 22.30 -12.23
N GLU A 39 -19.34 21.85 -11.18
CA GLU A 39 -19.31 20.45 -10.81
C GLU A 39 -20.75 19.95 -10.60
N ALA A 40 -21.08 18.79 -11.18
CA ALA A 40 -22.43 18.25 -11.13
C ALA A 40 -22.75 17.79 -9.70
N ALA A 41 -23.49 18.60 -8.95
CA ALA A 41 -23.97 18.24 -7.63
C ALA A 41 -24.85 16.97 -7.70
N VAL A 42 -24.34 15.86 -7.16
CA VAL A 42 -25.04 14.56 -7.19
C VAL A 42 -26.35 14.67 -6.40
N PRO A 43 -27.51 14.31 -6.99
CA PRO A 43 -28.79 14.28 -6.29
C PRO A 43 -28.73 13.41 -5.03
N GLY A 44 -29.19 13.94 -3.89
CA GLY A 44 -29.06 13.28 -2.59
C GLY A 44 -29.68 11.87 -2.48
N HIS A 45 -30.67 11.54 -3.33
CA HIS A 45 -31.28 10.21 -3.40
C HIS A 45 -30.43 9.17 -4.17
N PHE A 46 -29.32 9.58 -4.76
CA PHE A 46 -28.28 8.70 -5.31
C PHE A 46 -27.12 8.46 -4.35
N LEU A 47 -27.08 9.17 -3.22
CA LEU A 47 -26.03 9.02 -2.21
C LEU A 47 -26.36 7.87 -1.25
N CYS A 48 -25.36 7.08 -0.90
CA CYS A 48 -25.48 6.04 0.12
C CYS A 48 -25.62 6.69 1.50
N PRO A 49 -26.61 6.31 2.34
CA PRO A 49 -26.75 6.87 3.69
C PRO A 49 -25.60 6.54 4.67
N ILE A 50 -24.64 5.68 4.27
CA ILE A 50 -23.48 5.27 5.09
C ILE A 50 -22.22 6.02 4.64
N SER A 51 -21.84 5.92 3.37
CA SER A 51 -20.62 6.57 2.84
C SER A 51 -20.83 8.03 2.44
N LEU A 52 -22.07 8.45 2.22
CA LEU A 52 -22.46 9.75 1.64
C LEU A 52 -21.96 9.97 0.19
N GLU A 53 -21.43 8.91 -0.44
CA GLU A 53 -20.98 8.90 -1.84
C GLU A 53 -22.08 8.35 -2.77
N MET A 54 -21.96 8.62 -4.08
CA MET A 54 -22.88 8.09 -5.08
C MET A 54 -22.83 6.56 -5.14
N MET A 55 -23.98 5.91 -4.96
CA MET A 55 -24.11 4.44 -4.95
C MET A 55 -23.65 3.83 -6.28
N GLN A 56 -22.71 2.89 -6.22
CA GLN A 56 -22.21 2.14 -7.37
C GLN A 56 -23.03 0.86 -7.57
N ASP A 57 -23.30 0.12 -6.49
CA ASP A 57 -24.22 -1.01 -6.49
C ASP A 57 -25.38 -0.78 -5.50
N PRO A 58 -26.44 -0.03 -5.87
CA PRO A 58 -27.56 0.20 -4.99
C PRO A 58 -28.32 -1.10 -4.67
N VAL A 59 -28.49 -1.36 -3.37
CA VAL A 59 -29.24 -2.47 -2.76
C VAL A 59 -30.29 -1.93 -1.79
N ALA A 60 -31.49 -2.49 -1.82
CA ALA A 60 -32.57 -2.15 -0.90
C ALA A 60 -32.60 -3.14 0.28
N ALA A 61 -32.65 -2.60 1.50
CA ALA A 61 -33.01 -3.35 2.70
C ALA A 61 -34.55 -3.53 2.79
N PRO A 62 -35.07 -4.50 3.57
CA PRO A 62 -36.52 -4.66 3.81
C PRO A 62 -37.18 -3.44 4.46
N THR A 63 -36.37 -2.52 5.00
CA THR A 63 -36.79 -1.24 5.55
C THR A 63 -37.11 -0.18 4.49
N GLY A 64 -36.89 -0.49 3.20
CA GLY A 64 -37.09 0.41 2.06
C GLY A 64 -35.92 1.36 1.79
N ILE A 65 -34.92 1.41 2.68
CA ILE A 65 -33.73 2.23 2.48
C ILE A 65 -32.81 1.55 1.46
N THR A 66 -32.33 2.32 0.49
CA THR A 66 -31.30 1.87 -0.46
C THR A 66 -29.93 2.34 0.01
N TYR A 67 -28.96 1.44 -0.04
CA TYR A 67 -27.55 1.66 0.29
C TYR A 67 -26.68 1.27 -0.90
N ASP A 68 -25.44 1.76 -0.93
CA ASP A 68 -24.41 1.10 -1.72
C ASP A 68 -24.05 -0.25 -1.06
N ARG A 69 -23.89 -1.31 -1.87
CA ARG A 69 -23.64 -2.68 -1.39
C ARG A 69 -22.44 -2.76 -0.47
N ASP A 70 -21.28 -2.28 -0.90
CA ASP A 70 -20.03 -2.46 -0.16
C ASP A 70 -20.10 -1.73 1.18
N SER A 71 -20.80 -0.59 1.21
CA SER A 71 -21.04 0.19 2.43
C SER A 71 -21.92 -0.55 3.45
N VAL A 72 -22.99 -1.22 3.02
CA VAL A 72 -23.93 -1.93 3.93
C VAL A 72 -23.46 -3.35 4.27
N GLU A 73 -22.86 -4.09 3.33
CA GLU A 73 -22.23 -5.39 3.62
C GLU A 73 -21.06 -5.18 4.61
N GLY A 74 -20.20 -4.17 4.39
CA GLY A 74 -19.14 -3.81 5.32
C GLY A 74 -19.62 -3.27 6.69
N TRP A 75 -20.84 -2.71 6.78
CA TRP A 75 -21.46 -2.36 8.05
C TRP A 75 -21.86 -3.61 8.84
N LEU A 76 -22.53 -4.57 8.20
CA LEU A 76 -22.96 -5.81 8.85
C LEU A 76 -21.74 -6.65 9.32
N GLU A 77 -20.67 -6.66 8.53
CA GLU A 77 -19.42 -7.36 8.87
C GLU A 77 -18.70 -6.82 10.11
N ARG A 78 -18.94 -5.56 10.50
CA ARG A 78 -18.42 -5.00 11.77
C ARG A 78 -19.19 -5.48 13.01
N GLY A 79 -20.05 -6.49 12.86
CA GLY A 79 -20.88 -7.06 13.93
C GLY A 79 -22.18 -6.31 14.17
N HIS A 80 -22.55 -5.37 13.32
CA HIS A 80 -23.84 -4.70 13.39
C HIS A 80 -24.94 -5.60 12.79
N ALA A 81 -26.03 -5.80 13.52
CA ALA A 81 -27.18 -6.60 13.06
C ALA A 81 -28.41 -5.73 12.71
N THR A 82 -28.20 -4.45 12.43
CA THR A 82 -29.27 -3.44 12.28
C THR A 82 -29.05 -2.51 11.09
N CYS A 83 -30.16 -2.04 10.53
CA CYS A 83 -30.24 -0.99 9.52
C CYS A 83 -29.72 0.34 10.09
N PRO A 84 -28.64 0.95 9.52
CA PRO A 84 -28.04 2.18 10.04
C PRO A 84 -29.02 3.36 10.22
N VAL A 85 -30.00 3.47 9.32
CA VAL A 85 -30.96 4.59 9.30
C VAL A 85 -32.17 4.36 10.20
N THR A 86 -32.61 3.11 10.40
CA THR A 86 -33.89 2.81 11.06
C THR A 86 -33.78 1.95 12.32
N GLY A 87 -32.58 1.49 12.68
CA GLY A 87 -32.31 0.64 13.86
C GLY A 87 -32.95 -0.76 13.85
N ARG A 88 -33.72 -1.11 12.81
CA ARG A 88 -34.38 -2.43 12.68
C ARG A 88 -33.38 -3.51 12.34
N SER A 89 -33.65 -4.76 12.75
CA SER A 89 -32.88 -5.95 12.36
C SER A 89 -32.63 -5.99 10.85
N LEU A 90 -31.39 -6.28 10.45
CA LEU A 90 -30.97 -6.39 9.05
C LEU A 90 -29.87 -7.44 8.92
N ARG A 91 -30.02 -8.35 7.96
CA ARG A 91 -29.01 -9.36 7.58
C ARG A 91 -28.52 -9.14 6.16
N ALA A 92 -27.44 -9.82 5.79
CA ALA A 92 -26.91 -9.73 4.42
C ALA A 92 -27.84 -10.43 3.41
N GLU A 93 -28.49 -11.52 3.84
CA GLU A 93 -29.49 -12.24 3.05
C GLU A 93 -30.71 -11.36 2.66
N ASP A 94 -31.01 -10.35 3.45
CA ASP A 94 -32.17 -9.47 3.30
C ASP A 94 -32.00 -8.40 2.19
N LEU A 95 -30.78 -8.24 1.65
CA LEU A 95 -30.43 -7.15 0.74
C LEU A 95 -30.73 -7.49 -0.73
N ILE A 96 -31.71 -6.81 -1.32
CA ILE A 96 -32.17 -7.04 -2.69
C ILE A 96 -31.56 -6.00 -3.65
N PRO A 97 -30.99 -6.38 -4.81
CA PRO A 97 -30.47 -5.40 -5.79
C PRO A 97 -31.54 -4.41 -6.27
N ASN A 98 -31.30 -3.10 -6.08
CA ASN A 98 -32.22 -2.06 -6.53
C ASN A 98 -31.88 -1.62 -7.96
N HIS A 99 -32.36 -2.40 -8.93
CA HIS A 99 -32.16 -2.14 -10.35
C HIS A 99 -32.77 -0.82 -10.84
N ALA A 100 -33.84 -0.32 -10.19
CA ALA A 100 -34.48 0.93 -10.56
C ALA A 100 -33.59 2.13 -10.20
N THR A 101 -33.13 2.22 -8.95
CA THR A 101 -32.18 3.26 -8.53
C THR A 101 -30.88 3.17 -9.34
N ARG A 102 -30.37 1.97 -9.64
CA ARG A 102 -29.18 1.80 -10.50
C ARG A 102 -29.37 2.41 -11.88
N ARG A 103 -30.54 2.19 -12.50
CA ARG A 103 -30.88 2.77 -13.81
C ARG A 103 -30.93 4.30 -13.73
N MET A 104 -31.60 4.86 -12.73
CA MET A 104 -31.68 6.32 -12.54
C MET A 104 -30.31 6.97 -12.35
N ILE A 105 -29.42 6.35 -11.56
CA ILE A 105 -28.03 6.78 -11.38
C ILE A 105 -27.29 6.75 -12.72
N GLN A 106 -27.35 5.63 -13.46
CA GLN A 106 -26.68 5.50 -14.75
C GLN A 106 -27.20 6.51 -15.80
N GLU A 107 -28.51 6.76 -15.84
CA GLU A 107 -29.13 7.77 -16.71
C GLU A 107 -28.66 9.19 -16.35
N TRP A 108 -28.59 9.51 -15.05
CA TRP A 108 -28.05 10.78 -14.57
C TRP A 108 -26.57 10.95 -14.92
N CYS A 109 -25.74 9.92 -14.73
CA CYS A 109 -24.33 9.97 -15.15
C CYS A 109 -24.17 10.23 -16.65
N VAL A 110 -24.98 9.57 -17.49
CA VAL A 110 -24.97 9.80 -18.95
C VAL A 110 -25.37 11.24 -19.29
N ALA A 111 -26.40 11.78 -18.63
CA ALA A 111 -26.83 13.17 -18.83
C ALA A 111 -25.77 14.19 -18.37
N ASN A 112 -24.98 13.89 -17.34
CA ASN A 112 -23.97 14.78 -16.76
C ASN A 112 -22.54 14.49 -17.24
N ARG A 113 -22.36 13.63 -18.26
CA ARG A 113 -21.04 13.25 -18.78
C ARG A 113 -20.19 14.43 -19.27
N ALA A 114 -20.82 15.49 -19.76
CA ALA A 114 -20.15 16.73 -20.15
C ALA A 114 -19.55 17.52 -18.97
N LEU A 115 -19.97 17.21 -17.73
CA LEU A 115 -19.46 17.79 -16.48
C LEU A 115 -18.44 16.87 -15.78
N GLY A 116 -17.87 15.90 -16.51
CA GLY A 116 -16.89 14.95 -15.98
C GLY A 116 -17.46 13.75 -15.22
N VAL A 117 -18.79 13.59 -15.15
CA VAL A 117 -19.41 12.45 -14.48
C VAL A 117 -19.26 11.18 -15.31
N GLU A 118 -18.53 10.19 -14.80
CA GLU A 118 -18.45 8.87 -15.41
C GLU A 118 -19.68 8.02 -15.13
N ARG A 119 -20.01 7.11 -16.06
CA ARG A 119 -21.15 6.19 -15.90
C ARG A 119 -20.78 5.02 -15.00
N VAL A 120 -21.49 4.91 -13.88
CA VAL A 120 -21.47 3.72 -13.00
C VAL A 120 -21.65 2.45 -13.83
N PRO A 121 -20.69 1.50 -13.82
CA PRO A 121 -20.83 0.24 -14.55
C PRO A 121 -21.96 -0.59 -13.96
N THR A 122 -22.56 -1.48 -14.75
CA THR A 122 -23.48 -2.48 -14.18
C THR A 122 -22.63 -3.54 -13.47
N PRO A 123 -22.82 -3.79 -12.16
CA PRO A 123 -22.12 -4.85 -11.45
C PRO A 123 -22.33 -6.19 -12.15
N ARG A 124 -21.26 -6.95 -12.39
CA ARG A 124 -21.38 -8.32 -12.90
C ARG A 124 -22.00 -9.21 -11.81
N VAL A 125 -22.54 -10.35 -12.24
CA VAL A 125 -23.03 -11.37 -11.30
C VAL A 125 -21.87 -11.78 -10.39
N PRO A 126 -21.96 -11.64 -9.06
CA PRO A 126 -20.90 -12.06 -8.15
C PRO A 126 -20.64 -13.56 -8.29
N VAL A 127 -19.38 -13.97 -8.09
CA VAL A 127 -18.97 -15.37 -8.14
C VAL A 127 -19.71 -16.15 -7.05
N SER A 128 -20.35 -17.28 -7.41
CA SER A 128 -20.95 -18.15 -6.41
C SER A 128 -19.89 -19.03 -5.73
N ALA A 129 -20.20 -19.55 -4.54
CA ALA A 129 -19.30 -20.48 -3.85
C ALA A 129 -19.00 -21.75 -4.67
N ALA A 130 -19.94 -22.19 -5.51
CA ALA A 130 -19.75 -23.31 -6.43
C ALA A 130 -18.76 -22.95 -7.57
N ASP A 131 -18.95 -21.79 -8.23
CA ASP A 131 -18.04 -21.32 -9.28
C ASP A 131 -16.61 -21.11 -8.75
N ALA A 132 -16.48 -20.58 -7.53
CA ALA A 132 -15.21 -20.40 -6.85
C ALA A 132 -14.53 -21.76 -6.57
N ALA A 133 -15.26 -22.71 -6.00
CA ALA A 133 -14.74 -24.04 -5.71
C ALA A 133 -14.34 -24.79 -6.99
N GLU A 134 -15.14 -24.73 -8.05
CA GLU A 134 -14.83 -25.34 -9.35
C GLU A 134 -13.57 -24.72 -9.97
N LEU A 135 -13.45 -23.38 -9.98
CA LEU A 135 -12.29 -22.68 -10.51
C LEU A 135 -11.00 -23.07 -9.77
N LEU A 136 -11.03 -23.12 -8.44
CA LEU A 136 -9.87 -23.47 -7.62
C LEU A 136 -9.52 -24.96 -7.71
N ALA A 137 -10.52 -25.85 -7.82
CA ALA A 137 -10.30 -27.26 -8.12
C ALA A 137 -9.67 -27.45 -9.52
N ALA A 138 -10.07 -26.65 -10.51
CA ALA A 138 -9.49 -26.66 -11.85
C ALA A 138 -8.02 -26.19 -11.86
N VAL A 139 -7.66 -25.14 -11.10
CA VAL A 139 -6.25 -24.72 -10.90
C VAL A 139 -5.41 -25.89 -10.38
N SER A 140 -5.84 -26.51 -9.27
CA SER A 140 -5.16 -27.65 -8.66
C SER A 140 -5.11 -28.88 -9.58
N ALA A 141 -6.13 -29.09 -10.42
CA ALA A 141 -6.14 -30.18 -11.40
C ALA A 141 -5.20 -29.91 -12.59
N ALA A 142 -5.06 -28.66 -13.05
CA ALA A 142 -4.10 -28.29 -14.09
C ALA A 142 -2.65 -28.45 -13.61
N ALA A 143 -2.34 -27.99 -12.39
CA ALA A 143 -1.03 -28.18 -11.76
C ALA A 143 -0.68 -29.68 -11.60
N ARG A 144 -1.62 -30.51 -11.11
CA ARG A 144 -1.43 -31.99 -11.03
C ARG A 144 -1.22 -32.66 -12.39
N ARG A 145 -1.60 -32.03 -13.50
CA ARG A 145 -1.30 -32.50 -14.87
C ARG A 145 0.01 -31.93 -15.45
N GLY A 146 0.64 -30.95 -14.79
CA GLY A 146 1.78 -30.21 -15.35
C GLY A 146 1.39 -29.23 -16.46
N ASP A 147 0.09 -28.91 -16.58
CA ASP A 147 -0.43 -28.02 -17.61
C ASP A 147 -0.26 -26.55 -17.18
N GLY A 148 0.95 -26.03 -17.39
CA GLY A 148 1.29 -24.65 -17.06
C GLY A 148 0.41 -23.63 -17.79
N GLN A 149 0.00 -23.90 -19.03
CA GLN A 149 -0.83 -22.96 -19.80
C GLN A 149 -2.25 -22.86 -19.22
N ALA A 150 -2.92 -23.99 -18.96
CA ALA A 150 -4.23 -23.96 -18.31
C ALA A 150 -4.14 -23.40 -16.88
N CYS A 151 -3.09 -23.76 -16.12
CA CYS A 151 -2.89 -23.23 -14.77
C CYS A 151 -2.72 -21.71 -14.78
N ARG A 152 -1.96 -21.15 -15.72
CA ARG A 152 -1.81 -19.69 -15.92
C ARG A 152 -3.16 -19.02 -16.21
N GLN A 153 -3.95 -19.57 -17.13
CA GLN A 153 -5.26 -19.01 -17.49
C GLN A 153 -6.25 -19.04 -16.32
N LEU A 154 -6.27 -20.13 -15.55
CA LEU A 154 -7.16 -20.29 -14.40
C LEU A 154 -6.73 -19.39 -13.22
N ALA A 155 -5.42 -19.26 -12.96
CA ALA A 155 -4.87 -18.33 -11.97
C ALA A 155 -5.17 -16.87 -12.34
N ALA A 156 -4.97 -16.49 -13.62
CA ALA A 156 -5.34 -15.16 -14.13
C ALA A 156 -6.85 -14.87 -13.97
N ARG A 157 -7.72 -15.87 -14.22
CA ARG A 157 -9.17 -15.75 -14.01
C ARG A 157 -9.51 -15.54 -12.54
N ALA A 158 -8.94 -16.33 -11.63
CA ALA A 158 -9.15 -16.16 -10.19
C ALA A 158 -8.70 -14.77 -9.72
N ARG A 159 -7.50 -14.35 -10.11
CA ARG A 159 -6.94 -13.02 -9.83
C ARG A 159 -7.80 -11.88 -10.36
N ALA A 160 -8.33 -12.00 -11.58
CA ALA A 160 -9.21 -11.00 -12.17
C ALA A 160 -10.52 -10.88 -11.38
N LEU A 161 -11.16 -12.01 -11.04
CA LEU A 161 -12.39 -12.03 -10.23
C LEU A 161 -12.18 -11.43 -8.84
N GLY A 162 -11.06 -11.77 -8.17
CA GLY A 162 -10.70 -11.21 -6.86
C GLY A 162 -10.34 -9.71 -6.89
N LYS A 163 -9.92 -9.17 -8.04
CA LYS A 163 -9.72 -7.73 -8.22
C LYS A 163 -10.99 -6.98 -8.62
N GLU A 164 -12.00 -7.68 -9.13
CA GLU A 164 -13.23 -7.06 -9.62
C GLU A 164 -14.17 -6.61 -8.49
N SER A 165 -14.18 -7.35 -7.36
CA SER A 165 -14.97 -6.99 -6.18
C SER A 165 -14.41 -7.65 -4.92
N GLU A 166 -14.45 -6.93 -3.80
CA GLU A 166 -14.10 -7.45 -2.48
C GLU A 166 -14.95 -8.68 -2.09
N ARG A 167 -16.24 -8.72 -2.51
CA ARG A 167 -17.11 -9.89 -2.33
C ARG A 167 -16.61 -11.13 -3.08
N ASN A 168 -16.15 -10.97 -4.32
CA ASN A 168 -15.55 -12.06 -5.08
C ASN A 168 -14.23 -12.51 -4.43
N ARG A 169 -13.41 -11.56 -3.94
CA ARG A 169 -12.17 -11.83 -3.22
C ARG A 169 -12.44 -12.70 -1.99
N ARG A 170 -13.40 -12.30 -1.15
CA ARG A 170 -13.83 -13.05 0.04
C ARG A 170 -14.37 -14.44 -0.30
N CYS A 171 -15.18 -14.55 -1.35
CA CYS A 171 -15.71 -15.84 -1.81
C CYS A 171 -14.58 -16.81 -2.22
N LEU A 172 -13.59 -16.32 -2.98
CA LEU A 172 -12.42 -17.10 -3.38
C LEU A 172 -11.51 -17.45 -2.20
N VAL A 173 -11.31 -16.53 -1.24
CA VAL A 173 -10.58 -16.81 0.01
C VAL A 173 -11.28 -17.90 0.82
N ALA A 174 -12.61 -17.82 1.01
CA ALA A 174 -13.40 -18.85 1.68
C ALA A 174 -13.38 -20.20 0.93
N GLY A 175 -13.29 -20.17 -0.40
CA GLY A 175 -13.07 -21.35 -1.25
C GLY A 175 -11.64 -21.92 -1.19
N GLY A 176 -10.72 -21.32 -0.42
CA GLY A 176 -9.35 -21.80 -0.24
C GLY A 176 -8.36 -21.36 -1.32
N ALA A 177 -8.56 -20.18 -1.94
CA ALA A 177 -7.71 -19.69 -3.04
C ALA A 177 -6.20 -19.69 -2.71
N ALA A 178 -5.82 -19.27 -1.51
CA ALA A 178 -4.43 -19.28 -1.05
C ALA A 178 -3.81 -20.69 -1.15
N ARG A 179 -4.46 -21.70 -0.53
CA ARG A 179 -4.01 -23.10 -0.51
C ARG A 179 -3.98 -23.73 -1.90
N ALA A 180 -4.99 -23.46 -2.73
CA ALA A 180 -5.04 -23.96 -4.11
C ALA A 180 -3.91 -23.38 -4.98
N LEU A 181 -3.67 -22.07 -4.89
CA LEU A 181 -2.61 -21.40 -5.64
C LEU A 181 -1.21 -21.78 -5.13
N SER A 182 -0.99 -21.86 -3.82
CA SER A 182 0.30 -22.23 -3.25
C SER A 182 0.66 -23.69 -3.54
N SER A 183 -0.31 -24.62 -3.43
CA SER A 183 -0.10 -26.02 -3.80
C SER A 183 0.15 -26.19 -5.31
N ALA A 184 -0.55 -25.43 -6.14
CA ALA A 184 -0.31 -25.39 -7.58
C ALA A 184 1.09 -24.86 -7.94
N PHE A 185 1.60 -23.88 -7.19
CA PHE A 185 2.97 -23.37 -7.36
C PHE A 185 4.01 -24.48 -7.15
N VAL A 186 3.96 -25.17 -6.00
CA VAL A 186 4.87 -26.28 -5.66
C VAL A 186 4.84 -27.37 -6.73
N GLN A 187 3.64 -27.85 -7.10
CA GLN A 187 3.47 -28.93 -8.08
C GLN A 187 4.03 -28.59 -9.47
N LEU A 188 4.02 -27.32 -9.87
CA LEU A 188 4.61 -26.85 -11.13
C LEU A 188 6.13 -26.68 -11.02
N VAL A 189 6.64 -26.25 -9.86
CA VAL A 189 8.07 -26.18 -9.57
C VAL A 189 8.72 -27.57 -9.62
N ASP A 190 8.15 -28.56 -8.93
CA ASP A 190 8.67 -29.95 -8.88
C ASP A 190 8.72 -30.61 -10.27
N ARG A 191 7.98 -30.08 -11.25
CA ARG A 191 7.83 -30.63 -12.61
C ARG A 191 8.56 -29.82 -13.68
N ARG A 192 9.39 -28.82 -13.31
CA ARG A 192 10.01 -27.87 -14.25
C ARG A 192 10.88 -28.48 -15.37
N ALA A 193 11.25 -29.75 -15.28
CA ALA A 193 12.15 -30.43 -16.21
C ALA A 193 11.64 -30.56 -17.67
N VAL A 194 10.34 -30.45 -17.94
CA VAL A 194 9.77 -30.79 -19.27
C VAL A 194 9.30 -29.57 -20.09
N THR A 195 8.82 -28.49 -19.47
CA THR A 195 8.20 -27.34 -20.17
C THR A 195 8.56 -25.99 -19.54
N ALA A 196 9.85 -25.62 -19.58
CA ALA A 196 10.40 -24.50 -18.81
C ALA A 196 9.73 -23.12 -19.05
N LEU A 197 9.40 -22.77 -20.30
CA LEU A 197 8.84 -21.45 -20.65
C LEU A 197 7.38 -21.28 -20.19
N THR A 198 6.50 -22.21 -20.55
CA THR A 198 5.07 -22.17 -20.15
C THR A 198 4.89 -22.30 -18.65
N THR A 199 5.75 -23.11 -18.00
CA THR A 199 5.73 -23.27 -16.54
C THR A 199 6.16 -21.99 -15.83
N THR A 200 7.18 -21.27 -16.34
CA THR A 200 7.61 -20.00 -15.73
C THR A 200 6.52 -18.94 -15.78
N GLY A 201 5.88 -18.73 -16.93
CA GLY A 201 4.75 -17.78 -17.03
C GLY A 201 3.51 -18.18 -16.19
N ALA A 202 3.37 -19.45 -15.83
CA ALA A 202 2.35 -19.92 -14.89
C ALA A 202 2.70 -19.56 -13.44
N LEU A 203 3.94 -19.80 -13.02
CA LEU A 203 4.46 -19.46 -11.69
C LEU A 203 4.36 -17.95 -11.43
N GLU A 204 4.71 -17.10 -12.41
CA GLU A 204 4.58 -15.64 -12.32
C GLU A 204 3.13 -15.19 -12.10
N GLU A 205 2.16 -15.75 -12.84
CA GLU A 205 0.75 -15.41 -12.67
C GLU A 205 0.18 -15.94 -11.34
N ILE A 206 0.64 -17.11 -10.86
CA ILE A 206 0.27 -17.64 -9.54
C ILE A 206 0.76 -16.72 -8.42
N LEU A 207 1.99 -16.21 -8.47
CA LEU A 207 2.48 -15.20 -7.52
C LEU A 207 1.63 -13.93 -7.61
N ALA A 208 1.33 -13.45 -8.82
CA ALA A 208 0.50 -12.27 -9.03
C ALA A 208 -0.97 -12.46 -8.57
N ALA A 209 -1.45 -13.71 -8.51
CA ALA A 209 -2.75 -14.09 -7.98
C ALA A 209 -2.73 -14.17 -6.44
N LEU A 210 -1.71 -14.81 -5.84
CA LEU A 210 -1.54 -14.92 -4.39
C LEU A 210 -1.58 -13.54 -3.71
N VAL A 211 -0.93 -12.53 -4.29
CA VAL A 211 -0.94 -11.13 -3.78
C VAL A 211 -2.36 -10.55 -3.63
N VAL A 212 -3.36 -11.01 -4.39
CA VAL A 212 -4.76 -10.56 -4.27
C VAL A 212 -5.47 -11.23 -3.09
N PHE A 213 -5.04 -12.43 -2.69
CA PHE A 213 -5.69 -13.26 -1.68
C PHE A 213 -4.97 -13.25 -0.32
N PHE A 214 -4.16 -12.24 -0.05
CA PHE A 214 -3.53 -12.03 1.26
C PHE A 214 -4.56 -11.66 2.35
N PRO A 215 -4.26 -11.95 3.63
CA PRO A 215 -3.07 -12.67 4.13
C PRO A 215 -3.11 -14.17 3.82
N LEU A 216 -1.93 -14.80 3.73
CA LEU A 216 -1.83 -16.26 3.53
C LEU A 216 -1.97 -17.01 4.86
N ASP A 217 -2.66 -18.15 4.86
CA ASP A 217 -2.64 -19.08 5.99
C ASP A 217 -1.32 -19.86 6.06
N GLU A 218 -1.00 -20.40 7.24
CA GLU A 218 0.35 -20.94 7.50
C GLU A 218 0.69 -22.16 6.61
N GLU A 219 -0.30 -22.96 6.22
CA GLU A 219 -0.08 -24.05 5.26
C GLU A 219 0.30 -23.50 3.87
N SER A 220 -0.36 -22.42 3.42
CA SER A 220 0.00 -21.72 2.18
C SER A 220 1.39 -21.10 2.25
N ARG A 221 1.80 -20.57 3.41
CA ARG A 221 3.16 -20.06 3.64
C ARG A 221 4.21 -21.17 3.56
N ARG A 222 3.98 -22.31 4.23
CA ARG A 222 4.86 -23.50 4.17
C ARG A 222 5.03 -24.08 2.77
N HIS A 223 3.96 -24.12 1.96
CA HIS A 223 4.07 -24.51 0.54
C HIS A 223 5.09 -23.63 -0.19
N ILE A 224 4.97 -22.30 -0.07
CA ILE A 224 5.86 -21.34 -0.74
C ILE A 224 7.28 -21.33 -0.14
N ALA A 225 7.42 -21.61 1.16
CA ALA A 225 8.71 -21.70 1.85
C ALA A 225 9.52 -22.97 1.53
N SER A 226 9.00 -23.90 0.72
CA SER A 226 9.78 -25.06 0.26
C SER A 226 11.02 -24.63 -0.55
N PRO A 227 12.21 -25.23 -0.37
CA PRO A 227 13.45 -24.76 -1.00
C PRO A 227 13.36 -24.58 -2.52
N ALA A 228 12.76 -25.55 -3.23
CA ALA A 228 12.57 -25.46 -4.67
C ALA A 228 11.64 -24.29 -5.08
N SER A 229 10.64 -23.98 -4.26
CA SER A 229 9.74 -22.83 -4.49
C SER A 229 10.45 -21.50 -4.23
N LEU A 230 11.31 -21.44 -3.22
CA LEU A 230 12.14 -20.27 -2.93
C LEU A 230 13.16 -20.02 -4.06
N ASP A 231 13.84 -21.07 -4.55
CA ASP A 231 14.72 -20.98 -5.74
C ASP A 231 13.94 -20.50 -6.99
N ALA A 232 12.71 -20.99 -7.17
CA ALA A 232 11.85 -20.54 -8.26
C ALA A 232 11.50 -19.04 -8.15
N ILE A 233 11.24 -18.55 -6.93
CA ILE A 233 10.96 -17.14 -6.64
C ILE A 233 12.21 -16.26 -6.80
N VAL A 234 13.39 -16.73 -6.38
CA VAL A 234 14.69 -16.07 -6.62
C VAL A 234 14.96 -15.91 -8.11
N SER A 235 14.66 -16.94 -8.90
CA SER A 235 14.80 -16.89 -10.35
C SER A 235 13.87 -15.87 -10.99
N ILE A 236 12.59 -15.80 -10.54
CA ILE A 236 11.62 -14.79 -10.99
C ILE A 236 12.03 -13.37 -10.55
N LEU A 237 12.55 -13.20 -9.32
CA LEU A 237 13.09 -11.92 -8.84
C LEU A 237 14.27 -11.39 -9.67
N SER A 238 15.08 -12.30 -10.20
CA SER A 238 16.29 -11.98 -10.94
C SER A 238 16.04 -11.76 -12.43
N HIS A 239 15.12 -12.53 -13.04
CA HIS A 239 14.96 -12.61 -14.50
C HIS A 239 13.53 -12.37 -15.02
N GLY A 240 12.53 -12.36 -14.15
CA GLY A 240 11.12 -12.19 -14.53
C GLY A 240 10.79 -10.75 -14.95
N GLU A 241 9.59 -10.56 -15.52
CA GLU A 241 9.10 -9.22 -15.87
C GLU A 241 8.92 -8.33 -14.62
N ILE A 242 8.87 -7.01 -14.83
CA ILE A 242 8.66 -5.98 -13.78
C ILE A 242 7.52 -6.37 -12.82
N THR A 243 6.38 -6.78 -13.35
CA THR A 243 5.18 -7.17 -12.58
C THR A 243 5.38 -8.46 -11.78
N ALA A 244 6.08 -9.44 -12.38
CA ALA A 244 6.42 -10.71 -11.73
C ALA A 244 7.43 -10.51 -10.60
N ARG A 245 8.48 -9.69 -10.82
CA ARG A 245 9.46 -9.30 -9.79
C ARG A 245 8.81 -8.60 -8.59
N VAL A 246 7.86 -7.68 -8.84
CA VAL A 246 7.08 -7.05 -7.76
C VAL A 246 6.25 -8.08 -6.99
N SER A 247 5.54 -8.97 -7.68
CA SER A 247 4.72 -10.00 -7.04
C SER A 247 5.56 -10.98 -6.21
N ALA A 248 6.70 -11.40 -6.75
CA ALA A 248 7.67 -12.27 -6.08
C ALA A 248 8.24 -11.63 -4.80
N ALA A 249 8.62 -10.35 -4.83
CA ALA A 249 9.10 -9.63 -3.65
C ALA A 249 8.03 -9.53 -2.56
N VAL A 250 6.78 -9.24 -2.96
CA VAL A 250 5.63 -9.13 -2.06
C VAL A 250 5.24 -10.48 -1.46
N VAL A 251 5.41 -11.58 -2.19
CA VAL A 251 5.23 -12.95 -1.67
C VAL A 251 6.35 -13.36 -0.71
N LEU A 252 7.63 -13.07 -1.00
CA LEU A 252 8.71 -13.33 -0.02
C LEU A 252 8.48 -12.59 1.29
N ARG A 253 8.01 -11.33 1.22
CA ARG A 253 7.66 -10.55 2.42
C ARG A 253 6.54 -11.21 3.23
N GLU A 254 5.53 -11.76 2.56
CA GLU A 254 4.42 -12.47 3.21
C GLU A 254 4.89 -13.75 3.93
N VAL A 255 5.81 -14.51 3.33
CA VAL A 255 6.41 -15.71 3.95
C VAL A 255 7.34 -15.34 5.11
N ALA A 256 8.17 -14.30 4.94
CA ALA A 256 9.06 -13.81 6.00
C ALA A 256 8.29 -13.22 7.20
N SER A 257 7.02 -12.83 7.01
CA SER A 257 6.11 -12.39 8.09
C SER A 257 5.40 -13.58 8.76
N SER A 258 5.96 -14.78 8.68
CA SER A 258 5.45 -15.97 9.36
C SER A 258 5.87 -16.02 10.84
N SER A 259 4.96 -16.57 11.67
CA SER A 259 5.27 -16.98 13.04
C SER A 259 5.93 -18.37 13.11
N ASP A 260 5.98 -19.10 12.00
CA ASP A 260 6.66 -20.39 11.89
C ASP A 260 8.15 -20.18 11.59
N ALA A 261 8.99 -20.55 12.56
CA ALA A 261 10.44 -20.47 12.42
C ALA A 261 10.98 -21.29 11.23
N GLN A 262 10.32 -22.39 10.85
CA GLN A 262 10.75 -23.24 9.73
C GLN A 262 10.69 -22.48 8.39
N CYS A 263 9.70 -21.60 8.21
CA CYS A 263 9.58 -20.77 7.01
C CYS A 263 10.76 -19.78 6.90
N LEU A 264 11.15 -19.17 8.02
CA LEU A 264 12.28 -18.23 8.09
C LEU A 264 13.65 -18.92 7.99
N GLU A 265 13.79 -20.11 8.56
CA GLU A 265 14.98 -20.96 8.44
C GLU A 265 15.21 -21.35 6.96
N ALA A 266 14.20 -21.89 6.28
CA ALA A 266 14.28 -22.24 4.86
C ALA A 266 14.62 -21.03 3.97
N MET A 267 14.08 -19.85 4.27
CA MET A 267 14.46 -18.60 3.58
C MET A 267 15.91 -18.18 3.87
N SER A 268 16.41 -18.39 5.09
CA SER A 268 17.78 -18.08 5.48
C SER A 268 18.81 -19.04 4.86
N GLU A 269 18.43 -20.31 4.66
CA GLU A 269 19.26 -21.31 3.98
C GLU A 269 19.28 -21.17 2.46
N THR A 270 18.22 -20.59 1.86
CA THR A 270 18.15 -20.38 0.41
C THR A 270 19.10 -19.27 -0.03
N SER A 271 20.33 -19.66 -0.36
CA SER A 271 21.48 -18.77 -0.65
C SER A 271 21.15 -17.57 -1.55
N GLY A 272 20.37 -17.79 -2.62
CA GLY A 272 20.03 -16.77 -3.60
C GLY A 272 19.06 -15.67 -3.14
N ILE A 273 18.39 -15.82 -1.98
CA ILE A 273 17.47 -14.78 -1.48
C ILE A 273 18.21 -13.50 -1.11
N HIS A 274 19.32 -13.60 -0.36
CA HIS A 274 20.12 -12.45 0.06
C HIS A 274 20.63 -11.65 -1.15
N ASP A 275 21.20 -12.34 -2.13
CA ASP A 275 21.65 -11.77 -3.41
C ASP A 275 20.52 -11.12 -4.20
N ALA A 276 19.33 -11.74 -4.26
CA ALA A 276 18.17 -11.20 -4.96
C ALA A 276 17.61 -9.94 -4.27
N LEU A 277 17.59 -9.90 -2.93
CA LEU A 277 17.15 -8.73 -2.16
C LEU A 277 18.08 -7.53 -2.39
N VAL A 278 19.40 -7.73 -2.30
CA VAL A 278 20.39 -6.66 -2.56
C VAL A 278 20.24 -6.13 -3.99
N LYS A 279 20.20 -6.99 -5.00
CA LYS A 279 20.01 -6.60 -6.41
C LYS A 279 18.69 -5.85 -6.65
N LEU A 280 17.62 -6.22 -5.94
CA LEU A 280 16.33 -5.55 -6.06
C LEU A 280 16.33 -4.14 -5.43
N LEU A 281 17.14 -3.90 -4.40
CA LEU A 281 17.30 -2.58 -3.79
C LEU A 281 18.31 -1.71 -4.56
N GLU A 282 19.34 -2.32 -5.17
CA GLU A 282 20.32 -1.64 -6.05
C GLU A 282 19.64 -1.12 -7.32
N LYS A 283 18.72 -1.91 -7.88
CA LYS A 283 17.97 -1.59 -9.10
C LYS A 283 16.46 -1.69 -8.83
N PRO A 284 15.89 -0.68 -8.13
CA PRO A 284 14.51 -0.71 -7.65
C PRO A 284 13.50 -0.74 -8.79
N VAL A 285 12.61 -1.73 -8.74
CA VAL A 285 11.57 -1.96 -9.76
C VAL A 285 10.29 -1.18 -9.47
N SER A 286 9.93 -1.08 -8.19
CA SER A 286 8.82 -0.27 -7.71
C SER A 286 8.98 0.01 -6.22
N LEU A 287 8.27 1.03 -5.73
CA LEU A 287 8.24 1.34 -4.30
C LEU A 287 7.68 0.18 -3.46
N GLN A 288 6.72 -0.56 -4.00
CA GLN A 288 6.15 -1.74 -3.34
C GLN A 288 7.16 -2.87 -3.21
N ALA A 289 7.94 -3.14 -4.26
CA ALA A 289 9.00 -4.14 -4.23
C ALA A 289 10.15 -3.76 -3.29
N THR A 290 10.54 -2.48 -3.28
CA THR A 290 11.56 -1.93 -2.37
C THR A 290 11.13 -2.09 -0.91
N LYS A 291 9.90 -1.66 -0.56
CA LYS A 291 9.35 -1.81 0.79
C LYS A 291 9.17 -3.28 1.20
N ALA A 292 8.82 -4.16 0.26
CA ALA A 292 8.74 -5.60 0.52
C ALA A 292 10.12 -6.20 0.82
N ALA A 293 11.13 -5.91 -0.01
CA ALA A 293 12.49 -6.42 0.16
C ALA A 293 13.15 -5.96 1.47
N LEU A 294 12.95 -4.69 1.88
CA LEU A 294 13.44 -4.19 3.17
C LEU A 294 12.79 -4.93 4.35
N VAL A 295 11.48 -5.21 4.29
CA VAL A 295 10.78 -5.97 5.34
C VAL A 295 11.23 -7.43 5.36
N THR A 296 11.43 -8.08 4.20
CA THR A 296 12.02 -9.42 4.13
C THR A 296 13.42 -9.45 4.75
N ALA A 297 14.29 -8.50 4.38
CA ALA A 297 15.64 -8.40 4.94
C ALA A 297 15.61 -8.18 6.46
N TYR A 298 14.70 -7.34 6.97
CA TYR A 298 14.52 -7.14 8.41
C TYR A 298 14.20 -8.45 9.12
N TYR A 299 13.20 -9.22 8.66
CA TYR A 299 12.84 -10.48 9.30
C TYR A 299 13.99 -11.51 9.26
N LEU A 300 14.72 -11.64 8.14
CA LEU A 300 15.86 -12.56 8.03
C LEU A 300 17.00 -12.19 8.99
N VAL A 301 17.34 -10.91 9.09
CA VAL A 301 18.39 -10.42 10.02
C VAL A 301 17.98 -10.65 11.48
N GLN A 302 16.69 -10.54 11.81
CA GLN A 302 16.18 -10.80 13.16
C GLN A 302 16.06 -12.30 13.50
N SER A 303 15.96 -13.18 12.49
CA SER A 303 15.84 -14.64 12.71
C SER A 303 17.18 -15.38 12.76
N ALA A 304 18.23 -14.90 12.08
CA ALA A 304 19.51 -15.60 12.02
C ALA A 304 20.72 -14.66 11.84
N ASP A 305 21.70 -14.74 12.76
CA ASP A 305 22.96 -14.00 12.69
C ASP A 305 23.71 -14.19 11.36
N ARG A 306 23.61 -15.39 10.76
CA ARG A 306 24.19 -15.72 9.45
C ARG A 306 23.63 -14.85 8.31
N ALA A 307 22.35 -14.51 8.36
CA ALA A 307 21.72 -13.62 7.37
C ALA A 307 22.25 -12.19 7.51
N ALA A 308 22.52 -11.73 8.73
CA ALA A 308 23.14 -10.43 8.98
C ALA A 308 24.52 -10.31 8.31
N SER A 309 25.46 -11.20 8.64
CA SER A 309 26.79 -11.20 8.01
C SER A 309 26.71 -11.35 6.49
N ARG A 310 25.86 -12.25 5.97
CA ARG A 310 25.70 -12.43 4.50
C ARG A 310 25.23 -11.15 3.80
N LEU A 311 24.33 -10.37 4.40
CA LEU A 311 23.87 -9.10 3.82
C LEU A 311 24.92 -8.00 3.95
N VAL A 312 25.71 -7.98 5.03
CA VAL A 312 26.86 -7.08 5.19
C VAL A 312 27.93 -7.35 4.13
N ASP A 313 28.25 -8.61 3.84
CA ASP A 313 29.20 -9.01 2.80
C ASP A 313 28.75 -8.60 1.39
N LEU A 314 27.44 -8.68 1.13
CA LEU A 314 26.85 -8.23 -0.13
C LEU A 314 26.72 -6.70 -0.25
N GLY A 315 27.22 -5.92 0.73
CA GLY A 315 27.23 -4.45 0.66
C GLY A 315 25.91 -3.77 1.04
N MET A 316 24.99 -4.48 1.72
CA MET A 316 23.69 -3.93 2.12
C MET A 316 23.82 -2.65 2.97
N VAL A 317 24.87 -2.52 3.80
CA VAL A 317 25.07 -1.35 4.67
C VAL A 317 25.24 -0.06 3.86
N GLN A 318 26.12 -0.06 2.86
CA GLN A 318 26.36 1.08 1.98
C GLN A 318 25.09 1.44 1.22
N LEU A 319 24.47 0.44 0.61
CA LEU A 319 23.25 0.57 -0.18
C LEU A 319 22.08 1.15 0.62
N LEU A 320 21.91 0.75 1.89
CA LEU A 320 20.91 1.33 2.78
C LEU A 320 21.19 2.78 3.12
N VAL A 321 22.46 3.17 3.34
CA VAL A 321 22.82 4.56 3.62
C VAL A 321 22.57 5.45 2.39
N GLU A 322 22.87 4.97 1.18
CA GLU A 322 22.55 5.66 -0.07
C GLU A 322 21.03 5.78 -0.28
N LEU A 323 20.28 4.69 -0.11
CA LEU A 323 18.81 4.67 -0.23
C LEU A 323 18.14 5.66 0.74
N LEU A 324 18.70 5.82 1.94
CA LEU A 324 18.18 6.73 2.96
C LEU A 324 18.33 8.22 2.61
N VAL A 325 19.15 8.63 1.64
CA VAL A 325 19.33 10.05 1.31
C VAL A 325 18.02 10.69 0.85
N ASP A 326 17.32 10.02 -0.07
CA ASP A 326 16.17 10.53 -0.84
C ASP A 326 14.87 9.71 -0.71
N SER A 327 14.85 8.66 0.13
CA SER A 327 13.66 7.81 0.32
C SER A 327 12.49 8.51 1.04
N ASP A 328 11.25 8.15 0.67
CA ASP A 328 10.03 8.54 1.39
C ASP A 328 10.01 8.02 2.83
N ASN A 329 9.17 8.60 3.70
CA ASN A 329 9.12 8.24 5.12
C ASN A 329 8.86 6.74 5.33
N GLY A 330 7.96 6.15 4.56
CA GLY A 330 7.58 4.74 4.69
C GLY A 330 8.66 3.76 4.23
N THR A 331 9.60 4.17 3.37
CA THR A 331 10.81 3.40 3.00
C THR A 331 11.95 3.68 3.97
N THR A 332 12.13 4.95 4.36
CA THR A 332 13.14 5.40 5.34
C THR A 332 13.07 4.59 6.63
N GLU A 333 11.87 4.45 7.21
CA GLU A 333 11.63 3.68 8.43
C GLU A 333 12.11 2.22 8.32
N LYS A 334 11.84 1.56 7.18
CA LYS A 334 12.21 0.15 6.94
C LYS A 334 13.71 0.00 6.66
N ALA A 335 14.30 0.94 5.93
CA ALA A 335 15.74 0.97 5.69
C ALA A 335 16.52 1.22 6.99
N LEU A 336 16.04 2.11 7.87
CA LEU A 336 16.60 2.31 9.21
C LEU A 336 16.47 1.07 10.10
N ALA A 337 15.32 0.37 10.05
CA ALA A 337 15.12 -0.87 10.82
C ALA A 337 16.12 -1.97 10.42
N VAL A 338 16.35 -2.18 9.12
CA VAL A 338 17.38 -3.12 8.63
C VAL A 338 18.77 -2.62 9.03
N LEU A 339 19.07 -1.33 8.85
CA LEU A 339 20.39 -0.77 9.17
C LEU A 339 20.74 -0.90 10.66
N ASP A 340 19.83 -0.55 11.59
CA ASP A 340 20.07 -0.73 13.04
C ASP A 340 20.33 -2.20 13.39
N SER A 341 19.63 -3.12 12.73
CA SER A 341 19.79 -4.56 12.93
C SER A 341 21.16 -5.04 12.42
N LEU A 342 21.61 -4.60 11.24
CA LEU A 342 22.96 -4.94 10.74
C LEU A 342 24.09 -4.36 11.63
N LEU A 343 23.87 -3.20 12.24
CA LEU A 343 24.82 -2.57 13.17
C LEU A 343 24.96 -3.27 14.54
N LEU A 344 24.18 -4.34 14.81
CA LEU A 344 24.48 -5.29 15.89
C LEU A 344 25.81 -6.01 15.64
N THR A 345 26.13 -6.33 14.38
CA THR A 345 27.37 -7.02 13.99
C THR A 345 28.57 -6.06 13.99
N GLU A 346 29.77 -6.59 14.26
CA GLU A 346 31.02 -5.82 14.15
C GLU A 346 31.33 -5.45 12.70
N GLU A 347 31.14 -6.40 11.79
CA GLU A 347 31.30 -6.23 10.34
C GLU A 347 30.41 -5.10 9.82
N GLY A 348 29.13 -5.08 10.22
CA GLY A 348 28.17 -4.03 9.85
C GLY A 348 28.59 -2.65 10.34
N ARG A 349 29.10 -2.53 11.57
CA ARG A 349 29.68 -1.27 12.08
C ARG A 349 30.90 -0.85 11.29
N GLY A 350 31.83 -1.77 11.00
CA GLY A 350 33.01 -1.50 10.18
C GLY A 350 32.66 -1.02 8.77
N ARG A 351 31.67 -1.62 8.12
CA ARG A 351 31.14 -1.16 6.81
C ARG A 351 30.52 0.24 6.89
N ALA A 352 29.84 0.58 7.98
CA ALA A 352 29.26 1.90 8.18
C ALA A 352 30.31 2.97 8.50
N TYR A 353 31.33 2.67 9.31
CA TYR A 353 32.47 3.58 9.56
C TYR A 353 33.24 3.93 8.28
N ALA A 354 33.30 3.00 7.32
CA ALA A 354 33.92 3.23 6.02
C ALA A 354 33.07 4.08 5.06
N HIS A 355 31.83 4.45 5.42
CA HIS A 355 30.90 5.14 4.52
C HIS A 355 30.57 6.57 5.00
N ALA A 356 31.13 7.57 4.31
CA ALA A 356 31.10 8.99 4.70
C ALA A 356 29.71 9.64 4.84
N LEU A 357 28.63 8.97 4.42
CA LEU A 357 27.26 9.46 4.62
C LEU A 357 26.53 8.80 5.80
N ALA A 358 27.11 7.79 6.47
CA ALA A 358 26.42 7.01 7.49
C ALA A 358 25.95 7.87 8.67
N VAL A 359 26.84 8.64 9.29
CA VAL A 359 26.49 9.54 10.40
C VAL A 359 25.62 10.73 9.95
N PRO A 360 25.95 11.47 8.86
CA PRO A 360 25.12 12.57 8.37
C PRO A 360 23.66 12.17 8.07
N VAL A 361 23.45 11.01 7.42
CA VAL A 361 22.12 10.53 7.04
C VAL A 361 21.32 10.07 8.25
N LEU A 362 21.94 9.35 9.20
CA LEU A 362 21.28 9.00 10.46
C LEU A 362 20.84 10.26 11.22
N VAL A 363 21.73 11.24 11.38
CA VAL A 363 21.42 12.51 12.05
C VAL A 363 20.36 13.33 11.29
N LYS A 364 20.32 13.26 9.95
CA LYS A 364 19.24 13.86 9.13
C LYS A 364 17.89 13.20 9.43
N LYS A 365 17.82 11.87 9.51
CA LYS A 365 16.56 11.09 9.62
C LYS A 365 16.04 10.88 11.05
N MET A 366 16.76 11.34 12.08
CA MET A 366 16.29 11.36 13.49
C MET A 366 15.02 12.19 13.74
N GLN A 367 14.54 12.99 12.79
CA GLN A 367 13.39 13.88 12.96
C GLN A 367 12.57 13.93 11.65
N HIS A 368 11.28 14.28 11.76
CA HIS A 368 10.35 14.49 10.63
C HIS A 368 10.06 13.25 9.75
N VAL A 369 10.26 12.04 10.25
CA VAL A 369 9.96 10.77 9.54
C VAL A 369 8.79 10.03 10.19
N SER A 370 9.04 9.38 11.34
CA SER A 370 8.10 8.71 12.23
C SER A 370 8.78 8.47 13.59
N ASP A 371 8.01 8.10 14.62
CA ASP A 371 8.60 7.76 15.93
C ASP A 371 9.48 6.50 15.86
N MET A 372 9.07 5.49 15.08
CA MET A 372 9.90 4.30 14.81
C MET A 372 11.19 4.65 14.08
N ALA A 373 11.12 5.49 13.04
CA ALA A 373 12.33 5.94 12.34
C ALA A 373 13.27 6.72 13.26
N THR A 374 12.71 7.51 14.18
CA THR A 374 13.48 8.23 15.21
C THR A 374 14.18 7.26 16.15
N GLU A 375 13.49 6.23 16.64
CA GLU A 375 14.07 5.17 17.48
C GLU A 375 15.21 4.43 16.76
N PHE A 376 14.99 3.96 15.53
CA PHE A 376 16.03 3.26 14.77
C PHE A 376 17.22 4.16 14.43
N ALA A 377 16.99 5.43 14.07
CA ALA A 377 18.08 6.38 13.78
C ALA A 377 18.92 6.71 15.03
N VAL A 378 18.27 6.93 16.18
CA VAL A 378 18.95 7.13 17.47
C VAL A 378 19.72 5.87 17.88
N SER A 379 19.12 4.70 17.71
CA SER A 379 19.76 3.41 18.03
C SER A 379 20.98 3.15 17.16
N ALA A 380 20.86 3.29 15.84
CA ALA A 380 21.96 3.10 14.90
C ALA A 380 23.12 4.06 15.20
N LEU A 381 22.83 5.35 15.40
CA LEU A 381 23.85 6.35 15.75
C LEU A 381 24.50 6.08 17.11
N TRP A 382 23.72 5.63 18.10
CA TRP A 382 24.24 5.19 19.40
C TRP A 382 25.18 3.98 19.25
N ARG A 383 24.87 3.00 18.40
CA ARG A 383 25.76 1.85 18.13
C ARG A 383 27.08 2.25 17.49
N LEU A 384 27.08 3.25 16.60
CA LEU A 384 28.28 3.79 15.96
C LEU A 384 29.13 4.67 16.90
N CYS A 385 28.50 5.35 17.86
CA CYS A 385 29.19 6.22 18.81
C CYS A 385 29.59 5.52 20.12
N LYS A 386 29.08 4.31 20.39
CA LYS A 386 29.46 3.50 21.56
C LYS A 386 30.85 2.90 21.37
N ASN A 387 31.62 2.85 22.45
CA ASN A 387 33.04 2.47 22.46
C ASN A 387 33.26 0.96 22.20
N PHE A 388 32.98 0.50 20.97
CA PHE A 388 33.42 -0.80 20.49
C PHE A 388 34.91 -0.75 20.10
N PRO A 389 35.64 -1.88 20.14
CA PRO A 389 37.00 -1.94 19.60
C PRO A 389 37.04 -1.50 18.12
N GLY A 390 38.07 -0.75 17.73
CA GLY A 390 38.18 -0.18 16.38
C GLY A 390 37.34 1.10 16.19
N GLU A 391 37.52 2.09 17.06
CA GLU A 391 36.76 3.35 17.02
C GLU A 391 36.88 4.09 15.68
N GLY A 392 35.76 4.31 15.00
CA GLY A 392 35.63 5.30 13.93
C GLY A 392 35.42 6.72 14.49
N PRO A 393 35.69 7.79 13.71
CA PRO A 393 35.58 9.19 14.16
C PRO A 393 34.12 9.69 14.36
N CYS A 394 33.15 8.79 14.45
CA CYS A 394 31.71 9.08 14.42
C CYS A 394 31.24 10.07 15.49
N LYS A 395 31.87 10.11 16.67
CA LYS A 395 31.52 11.07 17.74
C LYS A 395 31.81 12.51 17.32
N ALA A 396 32.95 12.76 16.66
CA ALA A 396 33.34 14.08 16.17
C ALA A 396 32.47 14.50 14.98
N GLU A 397 32.26 13.58 14.03
CA GLU A 397 31.39 13.80 12.88
C GLU A 397 29.94 14.09 13.30
N ALA A 398 29.38 13.33 14.25
CA ALA A 398 28.03 13.53 14.78
C ALA A 398 27.87 14.91 15.46
N LEU A 399 28.92 15.41 16.14
CA LEU A 399 28.94 16.78 16.66
C LEU A 399 28.92 17.81 15.52
N GLN A 400 29.74 17.64 14.48
CA GLN A 400 29.80 18.55 13.33
C GLN A 400 28.46 18.65 12.57
N VAL A 401 27.74 17.53 12.41
CA VAL A 401 26.42 17.51 11.74
C VAL A 401 25.22 17.82 12.67
N GLY A 402 25.48 18.29 13.89
CA GLY A 402 24.45 18.82 14.79
C GLY A 402 23.61 17.76 15.53
N ALA A 403 24.13 16.55 15.73
CA ALA A 403 23.41 15.50 16.46
C ALA A 403 23.05 15.91 17.90
N PHE A 404 23.95 16.67 18.56
CA PHE A 404 23.77 17.09 19.95
C PHE A 404 22.52 17.96 20.16
N GLN A 405 22.30 18.94 19.28
CA GLN A 405 21.12 19.82 19.31
C GLN A 405 19.84 19.03 19.04
N LYS A 406 19.86 18.11 18.07
CA LYS A 406 18.71 17.26 17.73
C LYS A 406 18.32 16.30 18.85
N LEU A 407 19.31 15.71 19.54
CA LEU A 407 19.10 14.86 20.71
C LEU A 407 18.51 15.63 21.90
N LEU A 408 18.98 16.86 22.16
CA LEU A 408 18.38 17.72 23.18
C LEU A 408 16.93 18.06 22.84
N LEU A 409 16.63 18.42 21.59
CA LEU A 409 15.26 18.70 21.16
C LEU A 409 14.35 17.46 21.28
N LEU A 410 14.85 16.27 20.91
CA LEU A 410 14.12 15.01 21.05
C LEU A 410 13.74 14.72 22.52
N LEU A 411 14.67 14.92 23.46
CA LEU A 411 14.39 14.76 24.90
C LEU A 411 13.43 15.83 25.45
N GLN A 412 13.39 17.03 24.86
CA GLN A 412 12.50 18.12 25.26
C GLN A 412 11.07 17.97 24.74
N VAL A 413 10.92 17.60 23.46
CA VAL A 413 9.61 17.30 22.84
C VAL A 413 8.99 16.07 23.47
N GLY A 414 9.83 15.11 23.87
CA GLY A 414 9.46 13.92 24.61
C GLY A 414 9.67 12.65 23.79
N CYS A 415 10.48 11.74 24.34
CA CYS A 415 10.61 10.37 23.85
C CYS A 415 10.62 9.42 25.05
N MET A 416 10.22 8.17 24.84
CA MET A 416 9.94 7.20 25.89
C MET A 416 10.86 5.96 25.80
N GLY A 417 10.91 5.18 26.89
CA GLY A 417 11.60 3.89 26.95
C GLY A 417 13.07 3.92 26.49
N VAL A 418 13.45 2.88 25.76
CA VAL A 418 14.83 2.62 25.30
C VAL A 418 15.38 3.77 24.44
N THR A 419 14.54 4.43 23.64
CA THR A 419 14.93 5.59 22.83
C THR A 419 15.42 6.76 23.68
N LYS A 420 14.76 7.02 24.83
CA LYS A 420 15.17 8.05 25.79
C LYS A 420 16.52 7.71 26.45
N GLU A 421 16.71 6.45 26.80
CA GLU A 421 17.95 5.94 27.42
C GLU A 421 19.14 6.07 26.45
N ARG A 422 18.98 5.55 25.22
CA ARG A 422 19.98 5.64 24.14
C ARG A 422 20.31 7.08 23.79
N ALA A 423 19.31 7.96 23.65
CA ALA A 423 19.53 9.38 23.39
C ALA A 423 20.31 10.07 24.54
N SER A 424 20.01 9.71 25.79
CA SER A 424 20.70 10.24 26.97
C SER A 424 22.15 9.74 27.09
N GLU A 425 22.41 8.45 26.81
CA GLU A 425 23.77 7.89 26.77
C GLU A 425 24.58 8.51 25.62
N LEU A 426 23.98 8.65 24.43
CA LEU A 426 24.61 9.27 23.28
C LEU A 426 24.99 10.74 23.56
N LEU A 427 24.13 11.52 24.22
CA LEU A 427 24.50 12.88 24.67
C LEU A 427 25.71 12.90 25.61
N ARG A 428 25.84 11.92 26.53
CA ARG A 428 27.01 11.82 27.41
C ARG A 428 28.28 11.50 26.61
N LEU A 429 28.20 10.55 25.67
CA LEU A 429 29.32 10.18 24.80
C LEU A 429 29.78 11.37 23.95
N LEU A 430 28.85 12.08 23.30
CA LEU A 430 29.16 13.27 22.50
C LEU A 430 29.69 14.43 23.35
N ASN A 431 29.19 14.64 24.58
CA ASN A 431 29.68 15.69 25.46
C ASN A 431 31.15 15.46 25.87
N GLY A 432 31.58 14.21 26.03
CA GLY A 432 32.98 13.86 26.30
C GLY A 432 33.94 14.21 25.14
N SER A 433 33.46 14.15 23.89
CA SER A 433 34.26 14.48 22.69
C SER A 433 34.21 15.98 22.30
N ARG A 434 33.41 16.79 22.99
CA ARG A 434 33.11 18.18 22.62
C ARG A 434 34.30 19.13 22.70
N GLY A 435 35.36 18.79 23.45
CA GLY A 435 36.59 19.60 23.54
C GLY A 435 37.53 19.50 22.32
N GLY A 436 37.28 18.56 21.39
CA GLY A 436 38.15 18.32 20.23
C GLY A 436 37.61 18.79 18.87
N VAL A 437 36.47 19.49 18.85
CA VAL A 437 35.75 19.84 17.62
C VAL A 437 35.16 21.24 17.73
N GLU A 438 35.47 22.11 16.76
CA GLU A 438 34.71 23.36 16.57
C GLU A 438 33.30 23.01 16.08
N CYS A 439 32.33 22.96 16.98
CA CYS A 439 30.92 22.81 16.62
C CYS A 439 30.50 24.04 15.80
N ILE A 440 30.14 23.83 14.53
CA ILE A 440 29.49 24.88 13.73
C ILE A 440 28.15 25.21 14.39
N GLU A 441 28.05 26.42 14.98
CA GLU A 441 26.83 26.88 15.61
C GLU A 441 25.76 27.13 14.54
N SER A 442 24.85 26.16 14.38
CA SER A 442 23.59 26.40 13.65
C SER A 442 22.65 27.27 14.50
N VAL A 443 22.98 28.56 14.56
CA VAL A 443 22.13 29.70 14.98
C VAL A 443 21.32 29.54 16.28
N ASP A 444 21.98 29.93 17.38
CA ASP A 444 21.41 30.82 18.42
C ASP A 444 20.11 30.39 19.16
N PHE A 445 20.19 29.40 20.05
CA PHE A 445 19.17 29.14 21.09
C PHE A 445 19.55 29.74 22.46
N LYS A 446 19.61 31.07 22.56
CA LYS A 446 19.87 31.83 23.81
C LYS A 446 18.85 31.62 24.96
N GLY A 447 17.87 30.74 24.81
CA GLY A 447 16.79 30.48 25.76
C GLY A 447 16.97 29.26 26.69
N LEU A 448 17.87 28.31 26.39
CA LEU A 448 17.98 27.05 27.16
C LEU A 448 18.80 27.17 28.45
N LYS A 449 18.32 28.03 29.37
CA LYS A 449 18.75 28.04 30.78
C LYS A 449 17.81 27.20 31.65
N ARG A 450 18.17 25.95 31.92
CA ARG A 450 17.94 25.31 33.23
C ARG A 450 19.13 24.41 33.59
N PRO A 451 19.70 24.52 34.80
CA PRO A 451 20.67 23.55 35.27
C PRO A 451 19.96 22.22 35.57
N PHE A 452 20.63 21.11 35.26
CA PHE A 452 20.23 19.80 35.78
C PHE A 452 20.71 19.72 37.24
N VAL A 453 19.79 19.36 38.13
CA VAL A 453 20.03 18.86 39.49
C VAL A 453 19.51 17.42 39.51
#